data_AF-W4UWL3-F1
#
_entry.id   AF-W4UWL3-F1
#
_cell.length_a   1.000
_cell.length_b   1.000
_cell.length_c   1.000
_cell.angle_alpha   90.00
_cell.angle_beta   90.00
_cell.angle_gamma   90.00
#
_symmetry.space_group_name_H-M   'P 1'
#
loop_
_entity.id
_entity.type
_entity.pdbx_description
1 polymer ?
#
loop_
_entity_poly.entity_id
_entity_poly.type
_entity_poly.pdbx_seq_one_letter_code
_entity_poly.pdbx_strand_id
1 'polypeptide(L)'
;MNNLTVRWMFDSLFREYGVDLVLQGHEHNYARMTNKTDDGKMTTPLYLVSHASPKEYRLWISDRYDRYGTNHRFYQTVNVEGDTLRMRAFLENDSLYDDVSLIKTKAGIEVIDGAKNIPEILDIPWLTGKKAKAYEQKVTEWRKRHSSVQ
;
A
#
# COMPACT_ATOMS: atom_id res chain seq x y z
N MET A 1 4.18 -1.29 19.15
CA MET A 1 5.50 -0.74 19.53
C MET A 1 6.66 -1.26 18.66
N ASN A 2 6.55 -2.39 17.94
CA ASN A 2 7.70 -3.00 17.25
C ASN A 2 8.10 -2.44 15.87
N ASN A 3 7.27 -1.67 15.15
CA ASN A 3 7.62 -1.23 13.79
C ASN A 3 8.30 0.17 13.73
N LEU A 4 8.08 1.02 14.74
CA LEU A 4 8.65 2.38 14.76
C LEU A 4 10.18 2.38 14.82
N THR A 5 10.79 1.59 15.69
CA THR A 5 12.25 1.53 15.83
C THR A 5 12.94 0.98 14.58
N VAL A 6 12.39 -0.09 13.99
CA VAL A 6 12.91 -0.67 12.73
C VAL A 6 12.81 0.35 11.60
N ARG A 7 11.66 1.01 11.44
CA ARG A 7 11.49 2.06 10.42
C ARG A 7 12.49 3.20 10.61
N TRP A 8 12.70 3.69 11.83
CA TRP A 8 13.64 4.79 12.08
C TRP A 8 15.09 4.41 11.78
N MET A 9 15.49 3.17 12.08
CA MET A 9 16.85 2.70 11.79
C MET A 9 17.10 2.50 10.29
N PHE A 10 16.10 2.01 9.55
CA PHE A 10 16.29 1.63 8.15
C PHE A 10 15.85 2.70 7.14
N ASP A 11 14.92 3.62 7.46
CA ASP A 11 14.44 4.62 6.47
C ASP A 11 15.58 5.52 5.97
N SER A 12 16.51 5.92 6.85
CA SER A 12 17.69 6.69 6.44
C SER A 12 18.58 5.89 5.48
N LEU A 13 18.82 4.61 5.77
CA LEU A 13 19.62 3.73 4.92
C LEU A 13 18.94 3.49 3.57
N PHE A 14 17.62 3.25 3.57
CA PHE A 14 16.87 3.03 2.33
C PHE A 14 16.95 4.25 1.41
N ARG A 15 16.91 5.46 1.98
CA ARG A 15 17.10 6.70 1.21
C ARG A 15 18.53 6.86 0.71
N GLU A 16 19.52 6.62 1.56
CA GLU A 16 20.95 6.73 1.22
C GLU A 16 21.34 5.79 0.06
N TYR A 17 20.84 4.56 0.08
CA TYR A 17 21.16 3.54 -0.91
C TYR A 17 20.15 3.48 -2.08
N GLY A 18 19.17 4.38 -2.13
CA GLY A 18 18.21 4.46 -3.23
C GLY A 18 17.36 3.21 -3.41
N VAL A 19 16.81 2.67 -2.31
CA VAL A 19 15.95 1.48 -2.35
C VAL A 19 14.63 1.78 -3.07
N ASP A 20 14.28 0.94 -4.02
CA ASP A 20 13.07 1.12 -4.85
C ASP A 20 11.83 0.48 -4.24
N LEU A 21 11.95 -0.73 -3.69
CA LEU A 21 10.85 -1.55 -3.20
C LEU A 21 11.21 -2.21 -1.86
N VAL A 22 10.29 -2.12 -0.91
CA VAL A 22 10.38 -2.80 0.40
C VAL A 22 9.14 -3.65 0.60
N LEU A 23 9.32 -4.97 0.67
CA LEU A 23 8.25 -5.94 0.91
C LEU A 23 8.25 -6.37 2.38
N GLN A 24 7.09 -6.30 3.02
CA GLN A 24 6.88 -6.65 4.42
C GLN A 24 5.67 -7.58 4.56
N GLY A 25 5.74 -8.48 5.54
CA GLY A 25 4.64 -9.33 5.96
C GLY A 25 4.19 -9.00 7.38
N HIS A 26 3.91 -10.04 8.18
CA HIS A 26 3.51 -9.99 9.59
C HIS A 26 2.09 -9.44 9.85
N GLU A 27 1.76 -8.28 9.32
CA GLU A 27 0.40 -7.73 9.41
C GLU A 27 -0.55 -8.50 8.47
N HIS A 28 -1.76 -8.76 8.95
CA HIS A 28 -2.76 -9.53 8.21
C HIS A 28 -3.73 -8.62 7.46
N ASN A 29 -3.17 -7.72 6.66
CA ASN A 29 -3.86 -6.85 5.73
C ASN A 29 -2.91 -6.48 4.59
N TYR A 30 -3.47 -5.91 3.52
CA TYR A 30 -2.71 -5.23 2.49
C TYR A 30 -2.60 -3.74 2.79
N ALA A 31 -1.40 -3.18 2.65
CA ALA A 31 -1.22 -1.74 2.64
C ALA A 31 -0.04 -1.34 1.75
N ARG A 32 -0.24 -0.28 0.95
CA ARG A 32 0.80 0.33 0.13
C ARG A 32 1.10 1.74 0.62
N MET A 33 2.38 2.09 0.67
CA MET A 33 2.84 3.43 1.01
C MET A 33 4.01 3.81 0.11
N THR A 34 3.97 4.99 -0.49
CA THR A 34 5.09 5.66 -1.14
C THR A 34 5.52 6.85 -0.29
N ASN A 35 6.76 7.29 -0.47
CA ASN A 35 7.11 8.65 -0.08
C ASN A 35 6.40 9.65 -1.01
N LYS A 36 6.33 10.90 -0.56
CA LYS A 36 5.81 12.01 -1.36
C LYS A 36 6.78 13.19 -1.26
N THR A 37 7.03 13.86 -2.37
CA THR A 37 7.69 15.18 -2.39
C THR A 37 6.76 16.25 -1.82
N ASP A 38 7.28 17.46 -1.60
CA ASP A 38 6.51 18.58 -1.03
C ASP A 38 5.30 18.99 -1.90
N ASP A 39 5.37 18.76 -3.22
CA ASP A 39 4.29 18.95 -4.18
C ASP A 39 3.33 17.73 -4.29
N GLY A 40 3.52 16.71 -3.44
CA GLY A 40 2.64 15.55 -3.32
C GLY A 40 2.90 14.42 -4.33
N LYS A 41 3.93 14.53 -5.17
CA LYS A 41 4.28 13.46 -6.14
C LYS A 41 4.84 12.23 -5.42
N MET A 42 4.35 11.05 -5.79
CA MET A 42 4.82 9.77 -5.25
C MET A 42 6.30 9.52 -5.59
N THR A 43 7.06 9.00 -4.63
CA THR A 43 8.48 8.65 -4.76
C THR A 43 8.84 7.36 -4.02
N THR A 44 10.03 6.82 -4.31
CA THR A 44 10.57 5.62 -3.69
C THR A 44 11.03 5.85 -2.23
N PRO A 45 11.16 4.78 -1.41
CA PRO A 45 10.76 3.41 -1.71
C PRO A 45 9.25 3.24 -1.77
N LEU A 46 8.80 2.32 -2.63
CA LEU A 46 7.49 1.72 -2.56
C LEU A 46 7.50 0.71 -1.41
N TYR A 47 6.77 0.99 -0.34
CA TYR A 47 6.57 0.07 0.78
C TYR A 47 5.28 -0.71 0.57
N LEU A 48 5.39 -2.03 0.71
CA LEU A 48 4.25 -2.93 0.64
C LEU A 48 4.18 -3.84 1.85
N VAL A 49 3.01 -3.88 2.47
CA VAL A 49 2.63 -4.88 3.47
C VAL A 49 1.64 -5.83 2.82
N SER A 50 1.90 -7.13 2.87
CA SER A 50 1.01 -8.15 2.31
C SER A 50 1.02 -9.46 3.10
N HIS A 51 -0.07 -10.24 2.99
CA HIS A 51 -0.14 -11.59 3.53
C HIS A 51 -1.03 -12.51 2.68
N ALA A 52 -0.77 -13.81 2.77
CA ALA A 52 -1.61 -14.87 2.20
C ALA A 52 -2.18 -15.82 3.28
N SER A 53 -2.13 -15.41 4.55
CA SER A 53 -2.64 -16.17 5.70
C SER A 53 -4.18 -16.08 5.80
N PRO A 54 -4.88 -17.09 6.33
CA PRO A 54 -6.34 -17.03 6.55
C PRO A 54 -6.74 -16.16 7.76
N LYS A 55 -5.77 -15.64 8.52
CA LYS A 55 -6.05 -14.78 9.67
C LYS A 55 -6.30 -13.36 9.19
N GLU A 56 -7.22 -12.67 9.86
CA GLU A 56 -7.56 -11.28 9.55
C GLU A 56 -7.47 -10.42 10.81
N TYR A 57 -7.04 -9.17 10.63
CA TYR A 57 -7.01 -8.19 11.71
C TYR A 57 -7.66 -6.88 11.30
N ARG A 58 -8.20 -6.18 12.30
CA ARG A 58 -8.72 -4.84 12.08
C ARG A 58 -7.61 -3.91 11.58
N LEU A 59 -7.88 -3.26 10.47
CA LEU A 59 -7.00 -2.24 9.91
C LEU A 59 -7.14 -0.89 10.64
N TRP A 60 -6.01 -0.22 10.85
CA TRP A 60 -5.96 1.16 11.32
C TRP A 60 -5.67 2.10 10.16
N ILE A 61 -6.68 2.86 9.76
CA ILE A 61 -6.56 3.83 8.66
C ILE A 61 -5.73 5.02 9.11
N SER A 62 -4.75 5.37 8.29
CA SER A 62 -3.84 6.50 8.41
C SER A 62 -3.59 7.14 7.04
N ASP A 63 -3.39 8.45 7.02
CA ASP A 63 -3.18 9.25 5.81
C ASP A 63 -1.79 9.09 5.20
N ARG A 64 -0.94 8.27 5.82
CA ARG A 64 0.41 8.00 5.33
C ARG A 64 0.43 7.02 4.17
N TYR A 65 -0.56 6.14 4.10
CA TYR A 65 -0.65 5.10 3.08
C TYR A 65 -1.38 5.62 1.84
N ASP A 66 -1.21 4.92 0.72
CA ASP A 66 -1.87 5.26 -0.54
C ASP A 66 -3.03 4.31 -0.85
N ARG A 67 -2.97 3.08 -0.36
CA ARG A 67 -3.97 2.04 -0.61
C ARG A 67 -4.03 1.01 0.51
N TYR A 68 -5.23 0.51 0.79
CA TYR A 68 -5.52 -0.54 1.76
C TYR A 68 -6.41 -1.64 1.20
N GLY A 69 -6.09 -2.88 1.58
CA GLY A 69 -6.90 -4.07 1.31
C GLY A 69 -7.11 -4.90 2.56
N THR A 70 -8.33 -5.36 2.79
CA THR A 70 -8.73 -6.17 3.95
C THR A 70 -9.45 -7.43 3.49
N ASN A 71 -9.71 -8.38 4.40
CA ASN A 71 -10.63 -9.52 4.19
C ASN A 71 -10.31 -10.40 2.96
N HIS A 72 -9.05 -10.40 2.51
CA HIS A 72 -8.58 -11.14 1.35
C HIS A 72 -7.14 -11.59 1.54
N ARG A 73 -6.73 -12.57 0.73
CA ARG A 73 -5.33 -13.00 0.64
C ARG A 73 -4.72 -12.38 -0.61
N PHE A 74 -3.52 -11.87 -0.47
CA PHE A 74 -2.86 -11.16 -1.54
C PHE A 74 -1.55 -11.86 -1.90
N TYR A 75 -1.27 -11.96 -3.19
CA TYR A 75 0.05 -12.32 -3.69
C TYR A 75 0.54 -11.27 -4.68
N GLN A 76 1.85 -11.22 -4.91
CA GLN A 76 2.45 -10.20 -5.78
C GLN A 76 3.27 -10.83 -6.89
N THR A 77 3.26 -10.17 -8.04
CA THR A 77 4.29 -10.33 -9.06
C THR A 77 5.14 -9.08 -9.08
N VAL A 78 6.46 -9.23 -9.01
CA VAL A 78 7.42 -8.16 -9.25
C VAL A 78 8.15 -8.50 -10.53
N ASN A 79 7.94 -7.71 -11.57
CA ASN A 79 8.63 -7.85 -12.85
C ASN A 79 9.62 -6.69 -13.03
N VAL A 80 10.81 -6.99 -13.52
CA VAL A 80 11.84 -5.99 -13.82
C VAL A 80 12.26 -6.17 -15.26
N GLU A 81 11.93 -5.20 -16.09
CA GLU A 81 12.21 -5.20 -17.53
C GLU A 81 12.79 -3.84 -17.93
N GLY A 82 14.02 -3.85 -18.46
CA GLY A 82 14.71 -2.63 -18.85
C GLY A 82 14.88 -1.65 -17.69
N ASP A 83 14.25 -0.48 -17.82
CA ASP A 83 14.27 0.61 -16.83
C ASP A 83 13.08 0.57 -15.86
N THR A 84 12.20 -0.43 -15.98
CA THR A 84 10.91 -0.45 -15.30
C THR A 84 10.81 -1.65 -14.34
N LEU A 85 10.52 -1.35 -13.07
CA LEU A 85 10.02 -2.34 -12.10
C LEU A 85 8.51 -2.19 -11.99
N ARG A 86 7.75 -3.25 -12.23
CA ARG A 86 6.29 -3.27 -12.06
C ARG A 86 5.90 -4.24 -10.96
N MET A 87 5.29 -3.69 -9.90
CA MET A 87 4.67 -4.44 -8.81
C MET A 87 3.18 -4.54 -9.11
N ARG A 88 2.66 -5.76 -9.17
CA ARG A 88 1.23 -6.03 -9.19
C ARG A 88 0.84 -6.90 -8.02
N ALA A 89 -0.26 -6.56 -7.36
CA ALA A 89 -0.87 -7.38 -6.33
C ALA A 89 -2.19 -7.96 -6.84
N PHE A 90 -2.44 -9.22 -6.50
CA PHE A 90 -3.60 -9.99 -6.91
C PHE A 90 -4.29 -10.60 -5.68
N LEU A 91 -5.60 -10.82 -5.79
CA LEU A 91 -6.37 -11.58 -4.80
C LEU A 91 -6.18 -13.09 -5.01
N GLU A 92 -6.66 -13.92 -4.09
CA GLU A 92 -6.58 -15.39 -4.19
C GLU A 92 -7.27 -16.02 -5.41
N ASN A 93 -8.09 -15.25 -6.13
CA ASN A 93 -8.81 -15.66 -7.33
C ASN A 93 -8.20 -15.06 -8.62
N ASP A 94 -6.95 -14.63 -8.55
CA ASP A 94 -6.16 -14.02 -9.64
C ASP A 94 -6.69 -12.66 -10.14
N SER A 95 -7.64 -12.04 -9.43
CA SER A 95 -8.11 -10.69 -9.74
C SER A 95 -7.04 -9.65 -9.42
N LEU A 96 -6.75 -8.75 -10.36
CA LEU A 96 -5.83 -7.64 -10.15
C LEU A 96 -6.39 -6.66 -9.11
N TYR A 97 -5.56 -6.31 -8.13
CA TYR A 97 -5.95 -5.45 -7.02
C TYR A 97 -5.08 -4.19 -6.88
N ASP A 98 -3.78 -4.28 -7.13
CA ASP A 98 -2.87 -3.13 -7.15
C ASP A 98 -1.86 -3.23 -8.29
N ASP A 99 -1.40 -2.09 -8.78
CA ASP A 99 -0.50 -2.00 -9.93
C ASP A 99 0.31 -0.70 -9.84
N VAL A 100 1.61 -0.83 -9.62
CA VAL A 100 2.53 0.32 -9.54
C VAL A 100 3.75 0.04 -10.39
N SER A 101 4.11 0.99 -11.23
CA SER A 101 5.34 0.97 -12.02
C SER A 101 6.32 2.02 -11.50
N LEU A 102 7.58 1.60 -11.30
CA LEU A 102 8.72 2.45 -10.98
C LEU A 102 9.60 2.52 -12.23
N ILE A 103 9.68 3.67 -12.88
CA ILE A 103 10.41 3.86 -14.13
C ILE A 103 11.65 4.71 -13.87
N LYS A 104 12.82 4.15 -14.11
CA LYS A 104 14.10 4.87 -13.97
C LYS A 104 14.32 5.75 -15.18
N THR A 105 14.30 7.06 -14.97
CA THR A 105 14.55 8.07 -16.01
C THR A 105 15.88 8.79 -15.76
N LYS A 106 16.30 9.66 -16.69
CA LYS A 106 17.45 10.55 -16.49
C LYS A 106 17.25 11.55 -15.34
N ALA A 107 16.00 11.87 -15.00
CA ALA A 107 15.65 12.83 -13.94
C ALA A 107 15.39 12.17 -12.57
N GLY A 108 15.53 10.84 -12.47
CA GLY A 108 15.18 10.06 -11.28
C GLY A 108 14.07 9.05 -11.57
N ILE A 109 13.42 8.55 -10.52
CA ILE A 109 12.40 7.51 -10.65
C ILE A 109 11.01 8.15 -10.72
N GLU A 110 10.26 7.78 -11.76
CA GLU A 110 8.85 8.10 -11.90
C GLU A 110 7.99 6.96 -11.32
N VAL A 111 7.05 7.30 -10.44
CA VAL A 111 6.11 6.35 -9.84
C VAL A 111 4.74 6.51 -10.50
N ILE A 112 4.26 5.45 -11.15
CA ILE A 112 2.94 5.41 -11.80
C ILE A 112 2.03 4.48 -11.02
N ASP A 113 0.97 5.02 -10.43
CA ASP A 113 -0.14 4.25 -9.86
C ASP A 113 -1.13 3.88 -10.96
N GLY A 114 -1.02 2.65 -11.46
CA GLY A 114 -1.92 2.07 -12.46
C GLY A 114 -3.23 1.55 -11.88
N ALA A 115 -3.34 1.47 -10.55
CA ALA A 115 -4.52 0.97 -9.86
C ALA A 115 -5.46 2.09 -9.38
N LYS A 116 -5.28 3.34 -9.79
CA LYS A 116 -6.16 4.48 -9.40
C LYS A 116 -7.66 4.21 -9.58
N ASN A 117 -8.03 3.44 -10.61
CA ASN A 117 -9.43 3.11 -10.92
C ASN A 117 -9.88 1.76 -10.34
N ILE A 118 -9.01 1.06 -9.62
CA ILE A 118 -9.34 -0.19 -8.93
C ILE A 118 -9.80 0.16 -7.51
N PRO A 119 -11.05 -0.19 -7.13
CA PRO A 119 -11.59 0.15 -5.82
C PRO A 119 -10.83 -0.57 -4.70
N GLU A 120 -10.61 0.14 -3.60
CA GLU A 120 -10.07 -0.46 -2.38
C GLU A 120 -11.09 -1.37 -1.70
N ILE A 121 -10.60 -2.50 -1.18
CA ILE A 121 -11.38 -3.47 -0.43
C ILE A 121 -11.16 -3.18 1.06
N LEU A 122 -12.17 -2.59 1.71
CA LEU A 122 -12.11 -2.09 3.09
C LEU A 122 -13.23 -2.69 3.96
N ASP A 123 -13.92 -3.72 3.49
CA ASP A 123 -14.90 -4.43 4.29
C ASP A 123 -14.22 -5.38 5.29
N ILE A 124 -14.80 -5.44 6.49
CA ILE A 124 -14.38 -6.35 7.56
C ILE A 124 -15.65 -6.95 8.19
N PRO A 125 -16.26 -7.96 7.53
CA PRO A 125 -17.61 -8.44 7.86
C PRO A 125 -17.71 -9.07 9.26
N TRP A 126 -16.59 -9.51 9.83
CA TRP A 126 -16.54 -10.08 11.18
C TRP A 126 -16.55 -9.01 12.29
N LEU A 127 -16.29 -7.74 11.99
CA LEU A 127 -16.24 -6.67 12.99
C LEU A 127 -17.66 -6.18 13.30
N THR A 128 -18.04 -6.16 14.58
CA THR A 128 -19.40 -5.78 15.02
C THR A 128 -19.41 -4.71 16.12
N GLY A 129 -20.61 -4.18 16.39
CA GLY A 129 -20.87 -3.27 17.51
C GLY A 129 -20.24 -1.89 17.37
N LYS A 130 -19.87 -1.26 18.51
CA LYS A 130 -19.29 0.10 18.52
C LYS A 130 -17.99 0.22 17.72
N LYS A 131 -17.19 -0.86 17.67
CA LYS A 131 -15.92 -0.87 16.93
C LYS A 131 -16.14 -0.85 15.42
N ALA A 132 -17.17 -1.54 14.92
CA ALA A 132 -17.57 -1.52 13.51
C ALA A 132 -17.99 -0.12 13.08
N LYS A 133 -18.90 0.51 13.82
CA LYS A 133 -19.35 1.89 13.54
C LYS A 133 -18.19 2.89 13.48
N ALA A 134 -17.26 2.79 14.43
CA ALA A 134 -16.08 3.67 14.44
C ALA A 134 -15.12 3.39 13.26
N TYR A 135 -15.05 2.16 12.78
CA TYR A 135 -14.26 1.81 11.59
C TYR A 135 -14.94 2.33 10.30
N GLU A 136 -16.24 2.12 10.15
CA GLU A 136 -17.04 2.61 9.02
C GLU A 136 -16.96 4.13 8.86
N GLN A 137 -17.00 4.87 9.98
CA GLN A 137 -16.78 6.32 9.99
C GLN A 137 -15.41 6.67 9.39
N LYS A 138 -14.34 6.03 9.84
CA LYS A 138 -12.99 6.26 9.31
C LYS A 138 -12.85 5.87 7.84
N VAL A 139 -13.46 4.77 7.41
CA VAL A 139 -13.50 4.37 5.98
C VAL A 139 -14.23 5.41 5.15
N THR A 140 -15.33 5.95 5.67
CA THR A 140 -16.10 7.00 4.99
C THR A 140 -15.27 8.28 4.84
N GLU A 141 -14.60 8.71 5.90
CA GLU A 141 -13.70 9.87 5.88
C GLU A 141 -12.51 9.67 4.94
N TRP A 142 -11.94 8.45 4.92
CA TRP A 142 -10.88 8.07 4.00
C TRP A 142 -11.32 8.18 2.54
N ARG A 143 -12.45 7.53 2.20
CA ARG A 143 -13.02 7.56 0.85
C ARG A 143 -13.32 8.99 0.42
N LYS A 144 -13.98 9.80 1.25
CA LYS A 144 -14.29 11.20 0.90
C LYS A 144 -13.06 12.01 0.49
N ARG A 145 -11.93 11.80 1.15
CA ARG A 145 -10.68 12.53 0.88
C ARG A 145 -9.94 12.03 -0.36
N HIS A 146 -10.09 10.75 -0.71
CA HIS A 146 -9.42 10.13 -1.85
C HIS A 146 -10.32 9.99 -3.09
N SER A 147 -11.63 10.27 -2.96
CA SER A 147 -12.59 10.35 -4.08
C SER A 147 -12.59 11.73 -4.75
N SER A 148 -12.05 12.76 -4.09
CA SER A 148 -12.02 14.15 -4.58
C SER A 148 -10.80 14.49 -5.45
N VAL A 149 -10.10 13.48 -5.96
CA VAL A 149 -9.09 13.63 -7.01
C VAL A 149 -9.65 12.96 -8.28
N GLN A 150 -10.65 13.62 -8.88
CA GLN A 150 -11.14 13.37 -10.24
C GLN A 150 -11.02 14.65 -11.04
#